data_AF-A0A1F3T693-F1
#
_entry.id   AF-A0A1F3T693-F1
#
_cell.length_a   1.000
_cell.length_b   1.000
_cell.length_c   1.000
_cell.angle_alpha   90.00
_cell.angle_beta   90.00
_cell.angle_gamma   90.00
#
_symmetry.space_group_name_H-M   'P 1'
#
loop_
_entity.id
_entity.type
_entity.pdbx_description
1 polymer ?
#
loop_
_entity_poly.entity_id
_entity_poly.type
_entity_poly.pdbx_seq_one_letter_code
_entity_poly.pdbx_strand_id
1 'polypeptide(L)'
;MKNNNIVTNKTPHALVKSPGLATANAVEWEVRYSVTKKIIETVKNKSTSVAQLAKDSGILRGRITRILKDDTFGISLDVLFKVLGANGQDVKLSYKKAA
;
A
#
# COMPACT_ATOMS: atom_id res chain seq x y z
N MET A 1 -5.25 13.24 -37.53
CA MET A 1 -4.81 12.83 -36.18
C MET A 1 -6.03 12.87 -35.26
N LYS A 2 -6.35 11.77 -34.55
CA LYS A 2 -7.43 11.79 -33.55
C LYS A 2 -6.97 12.70 -32.39
N ASN A 3 -7.81 13.64 -31.97
CA ASN A 3 -7.56 14.42 -30.76
C ASN A 3 -7.58 13.46 -29.56
N ASN A 4 -6.43 13.23 -28.94
CA ASN A 4 -6.36 12.50 -27.69
C ASN A 4 -6.84 13.44 -26.58
N ASN A 5 -8.08 13.23 -26.11
CA ASN A 5 -8.56 13.88 -24.89
C ASN A 5 -7.85 13.25 -23.69
N ILE A 6 -6.80 13.92 -23.18
CA ILE A 6 -6.09 13.49 -21.98
C ILE A 6 -6.95 13.82 -20.76
N VAL A 7 -7.34 12.79 -20.00
CA VAL A 7 -8.06 12.94 -18.74
C VAL A 7 -7.07 12.74 -17.59
N THR A 8 -6.86 13.78 -16.79
CA THR A 8 -5.96 13.75 -15.63
C THR A 8 -6.78 13.62 -14.34
N ASN A 9 -6.56 12.54 -13.59
CA ASN A 9 -7.18 12.31 -12.29
C ASN A 9 -6.19 12.59 -11.15
N LYS A 10 -6.63 13.32 -10.12
CA LYS A 10 -5.77 13.69 -8.97
C LYS A 10 -6.01 12.87 -7.71
N THR A 11 -7.04 12.02 -7.70
CA THR A 11 -7.38 11.17 -6.55
C THR A 11 -7.67 9.74 -7.02
N PRO A 12 -7.43 8.72 -6.17
CA PRO A 12 -7.79 7.32 -6.49
C PRO A 12 -9.27 7.17 -6.83
N HIS A 13 -10.15 7.87 -6.12
CA HIS A 13 -11.59 7.89 -6.37
C HIS A 13 -11.95 8.48 -7.74
N ALA A 14 -11.31 9.57 -8.17
CA ALA A 14 -11.51 10.11 -9.52
C ALA A 14 -10.96 9.14 -10.59
N LEU A 15 -9.82 8.52 -10.30
CA LEU A 15 -9.17 7.55 -11.17
C LEU A 15 -9.99 6.28 -11.38
N VAL A 16 -10.73 5.79 -10.39
CA VAL A 16 -11.63 4.63 -10.60
C VAL A 16 -12.93 5.04 -11.29
N LYS A 17 -13.45 6.24 -11.02
CA LYS A 17 -14.69 6.73 -11.62
C LYS A 17 -14.56 6.93 -13.14
N SER A 18 -13.45 7.49 -13.60
CA SER A 18 -13.21 7.78 -15.02
C SER A 18 -13.26 6.56 -15.96
N PRO A 19 -12.65 5.40 -15.62
CA PRO A 19 -12.74 4.15 -16.39
C PRO A 19 -13.91 3.25 -15.98
N GLY A 20 -14.76 3.64 -15.02
CA GLY A 20 -15.88 2.81 -14.55
C GLY A 20 -15.47 1.63 -13.66
N LEU A 21 -14.37 1.74 -12.93
CA LEU A 21 -13.92 0.75 -11.94
C LEU A 21 -14.72 0.87 -10.64
N ALA A 22 -14.81 -0.23 -9.90
CA ALA A 22 -15.50 -0.27 -8.62
C ALA A 22 -14.82 0.64 -7.58
N THR A 23 -15.63 1.35 -6.76
CA THR A 23 -15.15 2.17 -5.64
C THR A 23 -14.28 1.38 -4.66
N ALA A 24 -14.54 0.08 -4.51
CA ALA A 24 -13.73 -0.83 -3.69
C ALA A 24 -12.24 -0.81 -4.07
N ASN A 25 -11.91 -0.61 -5.36
CA ASN A 25 -10.52 -0.51 -5.82
C ASN A 25 -9.86 0.77 -5.30
N ALA A 26 -10.56 1.91 -5.29
CA ALA A 26 -9.99 3.15 -4.77
C ALA A 26 -9.70 3.06 -3.27
N VAL A 27 -10.62 2.46 -2.51
CA VAL A 27 -10.43 2.21 -1.08
C VAL A 27 -9.22 1.30 -0.84
N GLU A 28 -9.11 0.21 -1.59
CA GLU A 28 -7.98 -0.72 -1.50
C GLU A 28 -6.65 -0.03 -1.84
N TRP A 29 -6.61 0.77 -2.91
CA TRP A 29 -5.42 1.52 -3.32
C TRP A 29 -4.98 2.54 -2.28
N GLU A 30 -5.91 3.27 -1.67
CA GLU A 30 -5.61 4.24 -0.61
C GLU A 30 -5.03 3.56 0.64
N VAL A 31 -5.64 2.45 1.08
CA VAL A 31 -5.14 1.67 2.22
C VAL A 31 -3.77 1.07 1.91
N ARG A 32 -3.61 0.43 0.74
CA ARG A 32 -2.34 -0.14 0.29
C ARG A 32 -1.23 0.92 0.26
N TYR A 33 -1.50 2.08 -0.34
CA TYR A 33 -0.54 3.17 -0.42
C TYR A 33 -0.13 3.65 0.98
N SER A 34 -1.11 3.97 1.84
CA SER A 34 -0.84 4.50 3.18
C SER A 34 -0.04 3.53 4.05
N VAL A 35 -0.41 2.26 4.07
CA VAL A 35 0.31 1.22 4.83
C VAL A 35 1.73 1.03 4.28
N THR A 36 1.90 0.96 2.96
CA THR A 36 3.21 0.77 2.33
C THR A 36 4.16 1.93 2.66
N LYS A 37 3.68 3.17 2.54
CA LYS A 37 4.48 4.35 2.89
C LYS A 37 4.86 4.35 4.36
N LYS A 38 3.94 3.95 5.26
CA LYS A 38 4.24 3.89 6.69
C LYS A 38 5.30 2.84 7.03
N ILE A 39 5.26 1.68 6.37
CA ILE A 39 6.29 0.64 6.50
C ILE A 39 7.65 1.21 6.08
N ILE A 40 7.75 1.77 4.87
CA ILE A 40 9.00 2.31 4.32
C ILE A 40 9.58 3.41 5.21
N GLU A 41 8.74 4.36 5.63
CA GLU A 41 9.14 5.45 6.54
C GLU A 41 9.72 4.90 7.84
N THR A 42 9.00 3.97 8.48
CA THR A 42 9.40 3.45 9.79
C THR A 42 10.69 2.62 9.70
N VAL A 43 10.88 1.84 8.62
CA VAL A 43 12.14 1.10 8.39
C VAL A 43 13.32 2.06 8.21
N LYS A 44 13.13 3.16 7.46
CA LYS A 44 14.18 4.18 7.28
C LYS A 44 14.59 4.82 8.61
N ASN A 45 13.65 5.03 9.53
CA ASN A 45 13.92 5.69 10.81
C ASN A 45 14.55 4.77 11.86
N LYS A 46 14.30 3.45 11.81
CA LYS A 46 14.74 2.48 12.84
C LYS A 46 15.99 1.67 12.48
N SER A 47 16.55 1.85 11.28
CA SER A 47 17.69 1.06 10.77
C SER A 47 17.47 -0.47 10.87
N THR A 48 16.22 -0.93 10.80
CA THR A 48 15.88 -2.35 10.88
C THR A 48 16.28 -3.06 9.60
N SER A 49 17.03 -4.15 9.72
CA SER A 49 17.43 -4.93 8.55
C SER A 49 16.25 -5.69 7.93
N VAL A 50 16.28 -5.90 6.61
CA VAL A 50 15.34 -6.76 5.89
C VAL A 50 15.26 -8.17 6.50
N ALA A 51 16.39 -8.66 7.01
CA ALA A 51 16.50 -9.95 7.67
C ALA A 51 15.63 -10.04 8.92
N GLN A 52 15.76 -9.03 9.78
CA GLN A 52 15.06 -8.98 11.04
C GLN A 52 13.55 -8.81 10.80
N LEU A 53 13.18 -7.89 9.92
CA LEU A 53 11.77 -7.67 9.60
C LEU A 53 11.10 -8.90 8.97
N ALA A 54 11.82 -9.66 8.14
CA ALA A 54 11.34 -10.94 7.60
C ALA A 54 11.09 -11.97 8.71
N LYS A 55 12.01 -12.06 9.68
CA LYS A 55 11.88 -12.97 10.82
C LYS A 55 10.67 -12.59 11.68
N ASP A 56 10.52 -11.31 12.02
CA ASP A 56 9.48 -10.84 12.94
C ASP A 56 8.07 -10.87 12.31
N SER A 57 7.98 -10.66 10.99
CA SER A 57 6.70 -10.72 10.26
C SER A 57 6.33 -12.12 9.76
N GLY A 58 7.26 -13.08 9.79
CA GLY A 58 7.08 -14.40 9.18
C GLY A 58 6.97 -14.37 7.65
N ILE A 59 7.44 -13.29 7.00
CA ILE A 59 7.35 -13.09 5.55
C ILE A 59 8.71 -13.31 4.90
N LEU A 60 8.72 -13.91 3.71
CA LEU A 60 9.94 -14.13 2.94
C LEU A 60 10.70 -12.82 2.67
N ARG A 61 12.03 -12.83 2.86
CA ARG A 61 12.93 -11.69 2.62
C ARG A 61 12.70 -11.02 1.26
N GLY A 62 12.51 -11.81 0.19
CA GLY A 62 12.24 -11.28 -1.14
C GLY A 62 10.95 -10.44 -1.22
N ARG A 63 9.89 -10.85 -0.51
CA ARG A 63 8.65 -10.06 -0.41
C ARG A 63 8.86 -8.78 0.41
N ILE A 64 9.62 -8.83 1.51
CA ILE A 64 10.00 -7.62 2.26
C ILE A 64 10.76 -6.64 1.37
N THR A 65 11.75 -7.11 0.62
CA THR A 65 12.50 -6.26 -0.31
C THR A 65 11.61 -5.60 -1.35
N ARG A 66 10.63 -6.33 -1.91
CA ARG A 66 9.65 -5.76 -2.86
C ARG A 66 8.81 -4.66 -2.20
N ILE A 67 8.27 -4.90 -1.01
CA ILE A 67 7.53 -3.89 -0.23
C ILE A 67 8.37 -2.63 0.00
N LEU A 68 9.64 -2.79 0.42
CA LEU A 68 10.52 -1.64 0.67
C LEU A 68 10.94 -0.88 -0.59
N LYS A 69 10.82 -1.52 -1.76
CA LYS A 69 10.98 -0.90 -3.08
C LYS A 69 9.68 -0.32 -3.64
N ASP A 70 8.62 -0.22 -2.83
CA ASP A 70 7.28 0.24 -3.23
C ASP A 70 6.58 -0.67 -4.25
N ASP A 71 7.11 -1.88 -4.48
CA ASP A 71 6.50 -2.90 -5.32
C ASP A 71 5.64 -3.82 -4.46
N THR A 72 4.35 -3.48 -4.35
CA THR A 72 3.37 -4.29 -3.62
C THR A 72 2.41 -5.05 -4.52
N PHE A 73 2.70 -5.11 -5.83
CA PHE A 73 1.84 -5.82 -6.78
C PHE A 73 1.78 -7.32 -6.44
N GLY A 74 0.57 -7.87 -6.32
CA GLY A 74 0.36 -9.27 -5.91
C GLY A 74 0.69 -9.56 -4.44
N ILE A 75 0.94 -8.55 -3.62
CA ILE A 75 1.07 -8.67 -2.17
C ILE A 75 -0.27 -8.28 -1.55
N SER A 76 -0.85 -9.17 -0.73
CA SER A 76 -2.12 -8.92 -0.07
C SER A 76 -2.00 -7.92 1.08
N LEU A 77 -3.10 -7.26 1.44
CA LEU A 77 -3.11 -6.29 2.55
C LEU A 77 -2.76 -6.93 3.89
N ASP A 78 -3.14 -8.19 4.14
CA ASP A 78 -2.79 -8.89 5.38
C ASP A 78 -1.26 -9.03 5.55
N VAL A 79 -0.53 -9.25 4.46
CA VAL A 79 0.94 -9.29 4.47
C VAL A 79 1.50 -7.91 4.82
N LEU A 80 0.95 -6.84 4.22
CA LEU A 80 1.38 -5.49 4.55
C LEU A 80 1.13 -5.16 6.03
N PHE A 81 -0.03 -5.54 6.58
CA PHE A 81 -0.34 -5.33 8.00
C PHE A 81 0.57 -6.14 8.94
N LYS A 82 0.89 -7.40 8.62
CA LYS A 82 1.87 -8.19 9.38
C LYS A 82 3.25 -7.52 9.42
N VAL A 83 3.69 -6.98 8.28
CA VAL A 83 4.97 -6.25 8.18
C VAL A 83 4.91 -4.93 8.94
N LEU A 84 3.80 -4.20 8.89
CA LEU A 84 3.59 -2.98 9.67
C LEU A 84 3.68 -3.26 11.18
N GLY A 85 2.99 -4.30 11.66
CA GLY A 85 3.03 -4.75 13.05
C GLY A 85 4.42 -5.19 13.50
N ALA A 86 5.11 -5.99 12.68
CA ALA A 86 6.50 -6.40 12.94
C ALA A 86 7.48 -5.21 12.98
N ASN A 87 7.14 -4.10 12.32
CA ASN A 87 7.88 -2.84 12.38
C ASN A 87 7.51 -1.98 13.61
N GLY A 88 6.73 -2.54 14.54
CA GLY A 88 6.31 -1.87 15.79
C GLY A 88 5.35 -0.72 15.55
N GLN A 89 4.40 -0.87 14.63
CA GLN A 89 3.31 0.07 14.40
C GLN A 89 1.98 -0.65 14.62
N ASP A 90 1.01 0.06 15.20
CA ASP A 90 -0.36 -0.41 15.37
C ASP A 90 -1.31 0.35 14.41
N VAL A 91 -2.50 -0.19 14.19
CA VAL A 91 -3.49 0.34 13.25
C VAL A 91 -4.79 0.65 13.98
N LYS A 92 -5.23 1.90 13.86
CA LYS A 92 -6.58 2.31 14.24
C LYS A 92 -7.47 2.34 12.99
N LEU A 93 -8.52 1.52 12.97
CA LEU A 93 -9.51 1.55 11.89
C LEU A 93 -10.56 2.63 12.15
N SER A 94 -10.97 3.30 11.08
CA SER A 94 -12.10 4.23 11.08
C SER A 94 -12.91 4.00 9.80
N TYR A 95 -14.24 4.14 9.90
CA TYR A 95 -15.15 3.85 8.82
C TYR A 95 -15.71 5.15 8.24
N LYS A 96 -15.78 5.22 6.91
CA LYS A 96 -16.40 6.31 6.16
C LYS A 96 -17.28 5.73 5.05
N LYS A 97 -18.32 6.48 4.67
CA LYS A 97 -19.17 6.12 3.53
C LYS A 97 -18.37 6.27 2.24
N ALA A 98 -18.29 5.19 1.46
CA ALA A 98 -17.51 5.16 0.21
C ALA A 98 -18.28 5.71 -1.00
N ALA A 99 -19.62 5.66 -0.96
CA ALA A 99 -20.55 6.24 -1.92
C ALA A 99 -21.92 6.42 -1.24
#